data_AF-A0A4Y9F510-F1
#
_entry.id   AF-A0A4Y9F510-F1
#
_cell.length_a   1.000
_cell.length_b   1.000
_cell.length_c   1.000
_cell.angle_alpha   90.00
_cell.angle_beta   90.00
_cell.angle_gamma   90.00
#
_symmetry.space_group_name_H-M   'P 1'
#
loop_
_entity.id
_entity.type
_entity.pdbx_description
1 polymer ?
#
loop_
_entity_poly.entity_id
_entity_poly.type
_entity_poly.pdbx_seq_one_letter_code
_entity_poly.pdbx_strand_id
1 'polypeptide(L)'
;MAQQTVEMVPDLPYNNHGNTTASWAMVIIMIVGAIIGAVGFCISNTPIFVVGVAIIAIGVVAGIVLRSAGYGQGGKHTKYHH
;
A
#
# COMPACT_ATOMS: atom_id res chain seq x y z
N MET A 1 -0.48 16.47 -45.56
CA MET A 1 -1.33 16.93 -44.44
C MET A 1 -0.78 16.28 -43.18
N ALA A 2 -0.41 17.08 -42.20
CA ALA A 2 0.44 16.68 -41.08
C ALA A 2 -0.19 15.55 -40.24
N GLN A 3 0.60 14.51 -39.97
CA GLN A 3 0.36 13.55 -38.91
C GLN A 3 0.50 14.31 -37.59
N GLN A 4 -0.59 14.91 -37.13
CA GLN A 4 -0.67 15.62 -35.86
C GLN A 4 -0.64 14.57 -34.75
N THR A 5 0.57 14.29 -34.26
CA THR A 5 0.79 13.58 -33.00
C THR A 5 0.13 14.42 -31.93
N VAL A 6 -1.07 14.02 -31.52
CA VAL A 6 -1.75 14.59 -30.36
C VAL A 6 -0.81 14.35 -29.18
N GLU A 7 0.02 15.35 -28.88
CA GLU A 7 0.75 15.43 -27.63
C GLU A 7 -0.32 15.62 -26.56
N MET A 8 -0.89 14.50 -26.09
CA MET A 8 -1.73 14.50 -24.91
C MET A 8 -0.88 15.15 -23.81
N VAL A 9 -1.42 16.22 -23.20
CA VAL A 9 -0.83 16.90 -22.04
C VAL A 9 -0.13 15.86 -21.16
N PRO A 10 1.14 16.10 -20.74
CA PRO A 10 1.95 15.13 -20.00
C PRO A 10 1.09 14.38 -18.97
N ASP A 11 1.14 13.04 -19.06
CA ASP A 11 0.26 12.04 -18.43
C ASP A 11 -0.72 12.65 -17.40
N LEU A 12 -2.03 12.59 -17.70
CA LEU A 12 -3.11 12.90 -16.77
C LEU A 12 -2.74 12.41 -15.36
N PRO A 13 -2.87 13.24 -14.31
CA PRO A 13 -2.50 12.87 -12.95
C PRO A 13 -3.00 11.47 -12.63
N TYR A 14 -2.16 10.60 -12.08
CA TYR A 14 -2.55 9.24 -11.75
C TYR A 14 -3.87 9.26 -10.94
N ASN A 15 -4.98 8.90 -11.58
CA ASN A 15 -6.33 8.89 -11.04
C ASN A 15 -6.53 7.72 -10.05
N ASN A 16 -5.44 7.03 -9.72
CA ASN A 16 -5.44 6.06 -8.68
C ASN A 16 -5.47 6.81 -7.33
N HIS A 17 -6.64 6.96 -6.74
CA HIS A 17 -6.91 7.69 -5.49
C HIS A 17 -6.35 7.00 -4.22
N GLY A 18 -5.15 6.42 -4.31
CA GLY A 18 -4.58 5.59 -3.24
C GLY A 18 -5.18 4.18 -3.16
N ASN A 19 -5.97 3.75 -4.15
CA ASN A 19 -6.51 2.38 -4.26
C ASN A 19 -5.56 1.43 -5.00
N THR A 20 -4.29 1.39 -4.62
CA THR A 20 -3.38 0.36 -5.13
C THR A 20 -3.46 -0.90 -4.29
N THR A 21 -3.23 -2.07 -4.89
CA THR A 21 -3.10 -3.33 -4.14
C THR A 21 -1.99 -3.25 -3.09
N ALA A 22 -0.90 -2.52 -3.38
CA ALA A 22 0.19 -2.30 -2.42
C ALA A 22 -0.25 -1.50 -1.19
N SER A 23 -0.99 -0.40 -1.37
CA SER A 23 -1.48 0.43 -0.26
C SER A 23 -2.51 -0.31 0.58
N TRP A 24 -3.47 -1.01 -0.05
CA TRP A 24 -4.48 -1.77 0.68
C TRP A 24 -3.88 -2.96 1.46
N ALA A 25 -2.89 -3.66 0.89
CA ALA A 25 -2.19 -4.73 1.59
C ALA A 25 -1.45 -4.24 2.83
N MET A 26 -0.72 -3.13 2.75
CA MET A 26 -0.07 -2.52 3.92
C MET A 26 -1.09 -2.17 5.01
N VAL A 27 -2.18 -1.50 4.61
CA VAL A 27 -3.19 -0.98 5.54
C VAL A 27 -3.87 -2.12 6.28
N ILE A 28 -4.27 -3.21 5.61
CA ILE A 28 -4.88 -4.38 6.27
C ILE A 28 -3.92 -4.96 7.32
N ILE A 29 -2.66 -5.18 6.96
CA ILE A 29 -1.69 -5.80 7.87
C ILE A 29 -1.46 -4.91 9.11
N MET A 30 -1.35 -3.59 8.90
CA MET A 30 -1.21 -2.64 10.00
C MET A 30 -2.43 -2.56 10.90
N ILE A 31 -3.64 -2.60 10.33
CA ILE A 31 -4.89 -2.61 11.12
C ILE A 31 -4.94 -3.87 11.99
N VAL A 32 -4.61 -5.04 11.44
CA VAL A 32 -4.58 -6.29 12.21
C VAL A 32 -3.57 -6.22 13.35
N GLY A 33 -2.36 -5.73 13.09
CA GLY A 33 -1.32 -5.55 14.11
C GLY A 33 -1.73 -4.54 15.19
N ALA A 34 -2.38 -3.44 14.80
CA ALA A 34 -2.89 -2.43 15.73
C ALA A 34 -4.02 -2.97 16.62
N ILE A 35 -4.94 -3.77 16.07
CA ILE A 35 -6.00 -4.43 16.85
C ILE A 35 -5.39 -5.39 17.87
N ILE A 36 -4.46 -6.25 17.46
CA ILE A 36 -3.79 -7.20 18.36
C ILE A 36 -3.00 -6.47 19.44
N GLY A 37 -2.27 -5.41 19.06
CA GLY A 37 -1.53 -4.57 19.99
C GLY A 37 -2.44 -3.88 21.00
N ALA A 38 -3.54 -3.28 20.54
CA ALA A 38 -4.52 -2.63 21.40
C ALA A 38 -5.16 -3.62 22.39
N VAL A 39 -5.54 -4.82 21.93
CA VAL A 39 -6.06 -5.88 22.80
C VAL A 39 -5.02 -6.27 23.85
N GLY A 40 -3.77 -6.53 23.44
CA GLY A 40 -2.67 -6.87 24.35
C GLY A 40 -2.41 -5.79 25.40
N PHE A 41 -2.49 -4.52 25.01
CA PHE A 41 -2.37 -3.39 25.92
C PHE A 41 -3.52 -3.32 26.93
N CYS A 42 -4.78 -3.49 26.48
CA CYS A 42 -5.96 -3.45 27.34
C CYS A 42 -5.96 -4.51 28.46
N ILE A 43 -5.37 -5.68 28.20
CA ILE A 43 -5.27 -6.77 29.19
C ILE A 43 -3.92 -6.78 29.93
N SER A 44 -3.09 -5.73 29.78
CA SER A 44 -1.74 -5.63 30.36
C SER A 44 -0.83 -6.83 30.01
N ASN A 45 -1.02 -7.42 28.83
CA ASN A 45 -0.25 -8.58 28.37
C ASN A 45 0.85 -8.10 27.40
N THR A 46 2.04 -7.88 27.96
CA THR A 46 3.23 -7.42 27.21
C THR A 46 3.58 -8.33 26.03
N PRO A 47 3.57 -9.68 26.14
CA PRO A 47 3.79 -10.56 24.99
C PRO A 47 2.87 -10.29 23.80
N ILE A 48 1.56 -10.16 24.04
CA ILE A 48 0.58 -9.94 22.97
C ILE A 48 0.77 -8.55 22.34
N PHE A 49 1.08 -7.55 23.16
CA PHE A 49 1.40 -6.21 22.67
C PHE A 49 2.61 -6.23 21.71
N VAL A 50 3.69 -6.93 22.08
CA VAL A 50 4.89 -7.07 21.24
C VAL A 50 4.58 -7.79 19.93
N VAL A 51 3.72 -8.82 19.95
CA VAL A 51 3.25 -9.48 18.72
C VAL A 51 2.52 -8.50 17.82
N GLY A 52 1.63 -7.65 18.36
CA GLY A 52 0.95 -6.61 17.59
C GLY A 52 1.93 -5.64 16.91
N VAL A 53 2.95 -5.17 17.65
CA VAL A 53 4.01 -4.30 17.11
C VAL A 53 4.82 -5.01 16.01
N ALA A 54 5.15 -6.29 16.19
CA ALA A 54 5.85 -7.06 15.17
C ALA A 54 5.03 -7.20 13.88
N ILE A 55 3.71 -7.39 13.97
CA ILE A 55 2.82 -7.45 12.81
C ILE A 55 2.77 -6.12 12.06
N ILE A 56 2.74 -4.99 12.78
CA ILE A 56 2.85 -3.65 12.17
C ILE A 56 4.16 -3.54 11.38
N ALA A 57 5.28 -3.96 11.96
CA ALA A 57 6.57 -3.94 11.26
C ALA A 57 6.55 -4.79 9.97
N ILE A 58 5.93 -5.98 10.01
CA ILE A 58 5.73 -6.82 8.81
C ILE A 58 4.91 -6.09 7.74
N GLY A 59 3.89 -5.33 8.13
CA GLY A 59 3.09 -4.50 7.22
C GLY A 59 3.92 -3.45 6.47
N VAL A 60 4.86 -2.79 7.15
CA VAL A 60 5.81 -1.86 6.51
C VAL A 60 6.65 -2.58 5.46
N VAL A 61 7.22 -3.73 5.83
CA VAL A 61 8.10 -4.50 4.94
C VAL A 61 7.32 -4.98 3.71
N ALA A 62 6.13 -5.57 3.90
CA ALA A 62 5.26 -5.99 2.81
C ALA A 62 4.97 -4.84 1.84
N GLY A 63 4.75 -3.64 2.39
CA GLY A 63 4.54 -2.44 1.61
C GLY A 63 5.69 -2.01 0.71
N ILE A 64 6.91 -2.01 1.27
CA ILE A 64 8.13 -1.71 0.52
C ILE A 64 8.33 -2.74 -0.59
N VAL A 65 8.11 -4.02 -0.29
CA VAL A 65 8.23 -5.12 -1.25
C VAL A 65 7.22 -4.96 -2.39
N LEU A 66 5.93 -4.75 -2.08
CA LEU A 66 4.87 -4.55 -3.07
C LEU A 66 5.10 -3.30 -3.93
N ARG A 67 5.62 -2.21 -3.35
CA ARG A 67 6.03 -1.03 -4.10
C ARG A 67 7.15 -1.37 -5.09
N SER A 68 8.17 -2.10 -4.64
CA SER A 68 9.30 -2.52 -5.50
C SER A 68 8.89 -3.49 -6.61
N ALA A 69 7.88 -4.34 -6.35
CA ALA A 69 7.29 -5.24 -7.32
C ALA A 69 6.37 -4.54 -8.34
N GLY A 70 6.15 -3.22 -8.22
CA GLY A 70 5.36 -2.46 -9.19
C GLY A 70 3.84 -2.57 -8.99
N TYR A 71 3.39 -2.93 -7.79
CA TYR A 71 1.99 -2.81 -7.35
C TYR A 71 1.68 -1.46 -6.69
N GLY A 72 2.70 -0.61 -6.53
CA GLY A 72 2.53 0.77 -6.08
C GLY A 72 2.11 1.70 -7.22
N GLN A 73 1.83 2.96 -6.86
CA GLN A 73 1.44 4.00 -7.80
C GLN A 73 2.45 4.17 -8.94
N GLY A 74 1.97 4.14 -10.18
CA GLY A 74 2.82 4.21 -11.38
C GLY A 74 3.62 2.93 -11.67
N GLY A 75 3.33 1.83 -10.96
CA GLY A 75 4.01 0.55 -11.15
C GLY A 75 3.58 -0.19 -12.42
N LYS A 76 4.41 -1.15 -12.85
CA LYS A 76 4.22 -1.92 -14.10
C LYS A 76 2.88 -2.66 -14.18
N HIS A 77 2.27 -2.98 -13.05
CA HIS A 77 0.98 -3.68 -12.94
C HIS A 77 -0.21 -2.74 -12.68
N THR A 78 0.04 -1.45 -12.51
CA THR A 78 -0.98 -0.41 -12.26
C THR A 78 -1.13 0.51 -13.48
N LYS A 79 -0.81 0.00 -14.68
CA LYS A 79 -1.00 0.75 -15.93
C LYS A 79 -2.49 0.90 -16.23
N TYR A 80 -2.87 2.10 -16.68
CA TYR A 80 -4.18 2.40 -17.23
C TYR A 80 -4.52 1.42 -18.35
N HIS A 81 -5.53 0.57 -18.15
CA HIS A 81 -6.25 -0.03 -19.26
C HIS A 81 -7.38 0.92 -19.65
N HIS A 82 -7.43 1.23 -20.95
CA HIS A 82 -8.52 1.95 -21.62
C HIS A 82 -9.89 1.33 -21.34
#